data_AF-A0A349MBW7-F1
#
_entry.id   AF-A0A349MBW7-F1
#
_cell.length_a   1.000
_cell.length_b   1.000
_cell.length_c   1.000
_cell.angle_alpha   90.00
_cell.angle_beta   90.00
_cell.angle_gamma   90.00
#
_symmetry.space_group_name_H-M   'P 1'
#
loop_
_entity.id
_entity.type
_entity.pdbx_description
1 polymer ?
#
loop_
_entity_poly.entity_id
_entity_poly.type
_entity_poly.pdbx_seq_one_letter_code
_entity_poly.pdbx_strand_id
1 'polypeptide(L)'
;MKVSLIVSVFNEEDVLPLFWNEVQQTAASMQGTLLEVIWVNDGSTDESEAFIQSIVETTDEHGQISHQSIEFSRNFGHEAAMIAGIDHATGDVMVCLDSDLQHPPSCVPDMIQ
;
A
#
# COMPACT_ATOMS: atom_id res chain seq x y z
N MET A 1 -15.89 -2.81 8.06
CA MET A 1 -15.67 -2.72 6.60
C MET A 1 -14.20 -2.95 6.35
N LYS A 2 -13.82 -3.62 5.27
CA LYS A 2 -12.42 -3.82 4.87
C LYS A 2 -12.11 -2.98 3.64
N VAL A 3 -11.01 -2.22 3.68
CA VAL A 3 -10.52 -1.42 2.55
C VAL A 3 -9.20 -2.01 2.08
N SER A 4 -9.08 -2.33 0.79
CA SER A 4 -7.81 -2.71 0.16
C SER A 4 -7.17 -1.47 -0.46
N LEU A 5 -6.07 -1.03 0.14
CA LEU A 5 -5.20 0.01 -0.38
C LEU A 5 -4.11 -0.63 -1.25
N ILE A 6 -4.23 -0.46 -2.56
CA ILE A 6 -3.31 -0.98 -3.56
C ILE A 6 -2.28 0.11 -3.86
N VAL A 7 -1.00 -0.20 -3.66
CA VAL A 7 0.11 0.75 -3.75
C VAL A 7 1.12 0.25 -4.77
N SER A 8 1.26 0.94 -5.91
CA SER A 8 2.35 0.63 -6.86
C SER A 8 3.64 1.33 -6.45
N VAL A 9 4.76 0.61 -6.54
CA VAL A 9 6.07 1.08 -6.11
C VAL A 9 7.10 0.80 -7.21
N PHE A 10 7.90 1.80 -7.58
CA PHE A 10 9.05 1.62 -8.47
C PHE A 10 10.15 2.64 -8.17
N ASN A 11 11.22 2.19 -7.51
CA ASN A 11 12.37 3.01 -7.11
C ASN A 11 12.00 4.25 -6.25
N GLU A 12 11.34 4.02 -5.10
CA GLU A 12 10.81 5.06 -4.21
C GLU A 12 11.36 4.97 -2.78
N GLU A 13 12.59 4.46 -2.60
CA GLU A 13 13.19 4.18 -1.28
C GLU A 13 13.14 5.37 -0.29
N ASP A 14 13.28 6.59 -0.79
CA ASP A 14 13.29 7.81 0.01
C ASP A 14 11.88 8.22 0.48
N VAL A 15 10.84 7.90 -0.29
CA VAL A 15 9.46 8.37 -0.06
C VAL A 15 8.64 7.35 0.70
N LEU A 16 8.91 6.05 0.51
CA LEU A 16 8.17 4.95 1.14
C LEU A 16 8.04 5.07 2.67
N PRO A 17 9.06 5.48 3.45
CA PRO A 17 8.92 5.66 4.90
C PRO A 17 7.91 6.74 5.28
N LEU A 18 7.86 7.84 4.50
CA LEU A 18 6.92 8.93 4.71
C LEU A 18 5.50 8.50 4.33
N PHE A 19 5.36 7.85 3.18
CA PHE A 19 4.11 7.27 2.73
C PHE A 19 3.53 6.29 3.77
N TRP A 20 4.35 5.36 4.26
CA TRP A 20 3.91 4.37 5.24
C TRP A 20 3.44 5.02 6.56
N ASN A 21 4.17 6.00 7.07
CA ASN A 21 3.76 6.76 8.25
C ASN A 21 2.40 7.45 8.05
N GLU A 22 2.13 7.99 6.85
CA GLU A 22 0.83 8.59 6.55
C GLU A 22 -0.29 7.56 6.44
N VAL A 23 -0.03 6.39 5.87
CA VAL A 23 -0.99 5.27 5.86
C VAL A 23 -1.37 4.86 7.28
N GLN A 24 -0.39 4.75 8.19
CA GLN A 24 -0.66 4.41 9.60
C GLN A 24 -1.53 5.46 10.30
N GLN A 25 -1.23 6.75 10.10
CA GLN A 25 -2.04 7.84 10.66
C GLN A 25 -3.46 7.83 10.09
N THR A 26 -3.60 7.59 8.79
CA THR A 26 -4.90 7.49 8.13
C THR A 26 -5.71 6.33 8.69
N ALA A 27 -5.10 5.14 8.81
CA ALA A 27 -5.73 3.97 9.41
C ALA A 27 -6.25 4.25 10.83
N ALA A 28 -5.42 4.88 11.67
CA ALA A 28 -5.80 5.24 13.04
C ALA A 28 -7.03 6.19 13.11
N SER A 29 -7.27 7.00 12.08
CA SER A 29 -8.44 7.87 12.00
C SER A 29 -9.72 7.15 11.52
N MET A 30 -9.59 6.01 10.85
CA MET A 30 -10.70 5.23 10.29
C MET A 30 -11.20 4.14 11.26
N GLN A 31 -11.82 4.55 12.38
CA GLN A 31 -12.33 3.61 13.38
C GLN A 31 -13.34 2.61 12.81
N GLY A 32 -13.17 1.32 13.14
CA GLY A 32 -14.05 0.24 12.65
C GLY A 32 -13.79 -0.22 11.22
N THR A 33 -12.73 0.30 10.59
CA THR A 33 -12.25 -0.12 9.27
C THR A 33 -10.98 -0.93 9.40
N LEU A 34 -10.95 -2.10 8.74
CA LEU A 34 -9.74 -2.90 8.56
C LEU A 34 -9.06 -2.47 7.27
N LEU A 35 -7.76 -2.21 7.32
CA LEU A 35 -6.98 -1.79 6.17
C LEU A 35 -6.09 -2.93 5.70
N GLU A 36 -6.25 -3.34 4.45
CA GLU A 36 -5.33 -4.26 3.77
C GLU A 36 -4.45 -3.44 2.84
N VAL A 37 -3.15 -3.43 3.07
CA VAL A 37 -2.19 -2.72 2.21
C VAL A 37 -1.50 -3.74 1.31
N ILE A 38 -1.67 -3.57 0.01
CA ILE A 38 -1.09 -4.42 -1.03
C ILE A 38 -0.01 -3.61 -1.74
N TRP A 39 1.23 -3.92 -1.41
CA TRP A 39 2.41 -3.35 -2.04
C TRP A 39 2.69 -4.08 -3.34
N VAL A 40 2.71 -3.40 -4.46
CA VAL A 40 3.07 -3.97 -5.76
C VAL A 40 4.36 -3.33 -6.23
N ASN A 41 5.47 -4.01 -6.00
CA ASN A 41 6.79 -3.57 -6.45
C ASN A 41 6.97 -3.96 -7.92
N ASP A 42 7.03 -2.95 -8.78
CA ASP A 42 7.18 -3.08 -10.24
C ASP A 42 8.66 -3.27 -10.63
N GLY A 43 9.34 -4.19 -9.96
CA GLY A 43 10.74 -4.56 -10.22
C GLY A 43 11.74 -3.44 -9.91
N SER A 44 11.64 -2.84 -8.73
CA SER A 44 12.61 -1.84 -8.24
C SER A 44 14.03 -2.42 -8.16
N THR A 45 15.02 -1.54 -8.27
CA THR A 45 16.45 -1.87 -8.19
C THR A 45 17.18 -1.18 -7.04
N ASP A 46 16.45 -0.38 -6.26
CA ASP A 46 16.89 0.31 -5.06
C ASP A 46 16.41 -0.45 -3.79
N GLU A 47 16.43 0.19 -2.63
CA GLU A 47 16.04 -0.44 -1.36
C GLU A 47 14.50 -0.51 -1.13
N SER A 48 13.68 -0.18 -2.14
CA SER A 48 12.21 -0.20 -2.02
C SER A 48 11.67 -1.58 -1.62
N GLU A 49 12.18 -2.65 -2.25
CA GLU A 49 11.78 -4.03 -1.95
C GLU A 49 12.14 -4.39 -0.50
N ALA A 50 13.37 -4.09 -0.09
CA ALA A 50 13.84 -4.37 1.27
C ALA A 50 12.99 -3.65 2.32
N PHE A 51 12.61 -2.39 2.05
CA PHE A 51 11.73 -1.64 2.92
C PHE A 51 10.32 -2.26 3.01
N ILE A 52 9.71 -2.62 1.88
CA ILE A 52 8.38 -3.28 1.85
C ILE A 52 8.41 -4.59 2.63
N GLN A 53 9.43 -5.42 2.43
CA GLN A 53 9.56 -6.70 3.13
C GLN A 53 9.71 -6.48 4.65
N SER A 54 10.45 -5.44 5.06
CA SER A 54 10.56 -5.09 6.48
C SER A 54 9.20 -4.72 7.12
N ILE A 55 8.29 -4.11 6.35
CA ILE A 55 6.92 -3.81 6.81
C ILE A 55 6.09 -5.09 6.87
N VAL A 56 6.13 -5.94 5.84
CA VAL A 56 5.35 -7.18 5.76
C VAL A 56 5.71 -8.15 6.91
N GLU A 57 6.96 -8.13 7.36
CA GLU A 57 7.42 -8.91 8.51
C GLU A 57 6.93 -8.37 9.86
N THR A 58 6.51 -7.10 9.92
CA THR A 58 5.98 -6.50 11.15
C THR A 58 4.54 -6.96 11.40
N THR A 59 4.21 -7.15 12.67
CA THR A 59 2.82 -7.39 13.09
C THR A 59 2.23 -6.10 13.59
N ASP A 60 1.09 -5.69 13.03
CA ASP A 60 0.36 -4.53 13.55
C ASP A 60 -0.14 -4.81 14.97
N GLU A 61 0.26 -3.98 15.92
CA GLU A 61 -0.05 -4.15 17.34
C GLU A 61 -1.56 -4.05 17.63
N HIS A 62 -2.29 -3.30 16.78
CA HIS A 62 -3.72 -3.09 16.89
C HIS A 62 -4.56 -4.08 16.07
N GLY A 63 -3.94 -4.88 15.20
CA GLY A 63 -4.60 -5.79 14.27
C GLY A 63 -5.54 -5.11 13.28
N GLN A 64 -5.38 -3.80 13.09
CA GLN A 64 -6.15 -2.97 12.15
C GLN A 64 -5.60 -3.08 10.73
N ILE A 65 -4.28 -3.21 10.59
CA ILE A 65 -3.61 -3.25 9.29
C ILE A 65 -3.08 -4.66 9.00
N SER A 66 -3.33 -5.14 7.78
CA SER A 66 -2.73 -6.36 7.23
C SER A 66 -1.91 -6.03 5.99
N HIS A 67 -0.80 -6.75 5.80
CA HIS A 67 0.15 -6.51 4.71
C HIS A 67 0.21 -7.67 3.72
N GLN A 68 0.35 -7.31 2.45
CA GLN A 68 0.74 -8.24 1.39
C GLN A 68 1.69 -7.51 0.43
N SER A 69 2.70 -8.22 -0.08
CA SER A 69 3.54 -7.73 -1.17
C SER A 69 3.44 -8.62 -2.41
N ILE A 70 3.58 -7.99 -3.57
CA ILE A 70 3.64 -8.61 -4.89
C ILE A 70 4.89 -8.07 -5.57
N GLU A 71 5.83 -8.96 -5.87
CA GLU A 71 7.14 -8.62 -6.43
C GLU A 71 7.19 -8.99 -7.91
N PHE A 72 7.31 -8.01 -8.80
CA PHE A 72 7.50 -8.29 -10.22
C PHE A 72 8.97 -8.59 -10.53
N SER A 73 9.19 -9.57 -11.41
CA SER A 73 10.55 -9.98 -11.82
C SER A 73 11.36 -8.90 -12.56
N ARG A 74 10.70 -7.84 -13.03
CA ARG A 74 11.25 -6.66 -13.72
C ARG A 74 10.15 -5.60 -13.82
N ASN A 75 10.49 -4.41 -14.30
CA ASN A 75 9.50 -3.38 -14.59
C ASN A 75 8.57 -3.76 -15.76
N PHE A 76 7.26 -3.78 -15.50
CA PHE A 76 6.17 -4.01 -16.45
C PHE A 76 5.27 -2.78 -16.64
N GLY A 77 5.36 -1.78 -15.77
CA GLY A 77 4.63 -0.53 -15.83
C GLY A 77 3.55 -0.41 -14.75
N HIS A 78 3.21 0.83 -14.40
CA HIS A 78 2.25 1.19 -13.36
C HIS A 78 0.90 0.50 -13.52
N GLU A 79 0.32 0.46 -14.73
CA GLU A 79 -0.99 -0.16 -14.94
C GLU A 79 -0.95 -1.68 -14.67
N ALA A 80 0.17 -2.35 -14.98
CA ALA A 80 0.33 -3.77 -14.69
C ALA A 80 0.43 -4.01 -13.18
N ALA A 81 1.15 -3.13 -12.46
CA ALA A 81 1.23 -3.18 -11.01
C ALA A 81 -0.16 -2.99 -10.36
N MET A 82 -0.93 -2.00 -10.81
CA MET A 82 -2.28 -1.75 -10.31
C MET A 82 -3.22 -2.94 -10.55
N ILE A 83 -3.22 -3.51 -11.76
CA ILE A 83 -4.06 -4.69 -12.06
C ILE A 83 -3.69 -5.88 -11.16
N ALA A 84 -2.40 -6.14 -10.95
CA ALA A 84 -1.98 -7.23 -10.07
C ALA A 84 -2.43 -7.01 -8.62
N GLY A 85 -2.38 -5.77 -8.14
CA GLY A 85 -2.90 -5.42 -6.82
C GLY A 85 -4.42 -5.62 -6.71
N ILE A 86 -5.17 -5.21 -7.73
CA ILE A 86 -6.63 -5.41 -7.82
C ILE A 86 -6.97 -6.91 -7.78
N ASP A 87 -6.26 -7.74 -8.55
CA ASP A 87 -6.49 -9.19 -8.62
C ASP A 87 -6.30 -9.90 -7.26
N HIS A 88 -5.51 -9.30 -6.36
CA HIS A 88 -5.24 -9.85 -5.02
C HIS A 88 -6.00 -9.14 -3.89
N ALA A 89 -6.72 -8.06 -4.18
CA ALA A 89 -7.48 -7.31 -3.20
C ALA A 89 -8.69 -8.10 -2.69
N THR A 90 -8.90 -8.10 -1.37
CA THR A 90 -10.00 -8.84 -0.72
C THR A 90 -10.95 -7.97 0.10
N GLY A 91 -10.75 -6.66 0.08
CA GLY A 91 -11.58 -5.66 0.75
C GLY A 91 -12.93 -5.45 0.07
N ASP A 92 -13.85 -4.85 0.83
CA ASP A 92 -15.16 -4.40 0.35
C ASP A 92 -15.03 -3.21 -0.62
N VAL A 93 -13.98 -2.38 -0.41
CA VAL A 93 -13.64 -1.21 -1.22
C VAL A 93 -12.17 -1.30 -1.60
N MET A 94 -11.85 -0.98 -2.87
CA MET A 94 -10.49 -0.93 -3.38
C MET A 94 -10.11 0.52 -3.66
N VAL A 95 -8.97 0.96 -3.14
CA VAL A 95 -8.39 2.28 -3.40
C VAL A 95 -7.00 2.08 -3.97
N CYS A 96 -6.72 2.70 -5.11
CA CYS A 96 -5.41 2.63 -5.78
C CYS A 96 -4.66 3.95 -5.53
N LEU A 97 -3.43 3.89 -5.03
CA LEU A 97 -2.56 5.04 -4.81
C LEU A 97 -1.14 4.77 -5.31
N ASP A 98 -0.46 5.83 -5.74
CA ASP A 98 0.98 5.82 -5.96
C ASP A 98 1.72 6.08 -4.64
N SER A 99 2.91 5.52 -4.47
CA SER A 99 3.74 5.74 -3.28
C SER A 99 4.44 7.10 -3.23
N ASP A 100 4.32 7.93 -4.27
CA ASP A 100 5.06 9.19 -4.45
C ASP A 100 4.51 10.40 -3.66
N LEU A 101 3.47 10.17 -2.84
CA LEU A 101 2.79 11.19 -2.02
C LEU A 101 2.12 12.34 -2.79
N GLN A 102 2.02 12.29 -4.12
CA GLN A 102 1.20 13.26 -4.85
C GLN A 102 -0.28 13.14 -4.48
N HIS A 103 -0.71 11.92 -4.14
CA HIS A 103 -2.04 11.60 -3.65
C HIS A 103 -1.92 11.02 -2.23
N PRO A 104 -2.00 11.86 -1.19
CA PRO A 104 -1.76 11.41 0.18
C PRO A 104 -2.81 10.38 0.64
N PRO A 105 -2.42 9.35 1.42
CA PRO A 105 -3.36 8.41 2.03
C PRO A 105 -4.45 9.09 2.86
N SER A 106 -4.21 10.29 3.39
CA SER A 106 -5.20 11.06 4.15
C SER A 106 -6.46 11.44 3.36
N CYS A 107 -6.48 11.30 2.03
CA CYS A 107 -7.70 11.46 1.22
C CYS A 107 -8.63 10.24 1.25
N VAL A 108 -8.13 9.06 1.62
CA VAL A 108 -8.89 7.79 1.61
C VAL A 108 -10.21 7.86 2.43
N PRO A 109 -10.24 8.44 3.65
CA PRO A 109 -11.48 8.51 4.44
C PRO A 109 -12.60 9.28 3.74
N ASP A 110 -12.28 10.34 2.99
CA ASP A 110 -13.27 11.15 2.29
C ASP A 110 -13.81 10.44 1.04
N MET A 111 -13.03 9.54 0.43
CA MET A 111 -13.45 8.76 -0.75
C MET A 111 -14.47 7.66 -0.44
N ILE A 112 -14.50 7.18 0.81
CA ILE A 112 -15.31 6.03 1.24
C ILE A 112 -16.56 6.42 2.05
N GLN A 113 -16.82 7.73 2.21
CA GLN A 113 -17.99 8.28 2.91
C GLN A 113 -19.25 8.34 2.05
#